data_AF-J3NEM3-F1
#
_entry.id   AF-J3NEM3-F1
#
_cell.length_a   1.000
_cell.length_b   1.000
_cell.length_c   1.000
_cell.angle_alpha   90.00
_cell.angle_beta   90.00
_cell.angle_gamma   90.00
#
_symmetry.space_group_name_H-M   'P 1'
#
loop_
_entity.id
_entity.type
_entity.pdbx_description
1 polymer ?
#
loop_
_entity_poly.entity_id
_entity_poly.type
_entity_poly.pdbx_seq_one_letter_code
_entity_poly.pdbx_strand_id
1 'polypeptide(L)'
;MKVSKFYTPKTTEMPYVKCIADDPEQQEVYDMMNHIYSEVVHRYLAELGGRLFMVRRWMRFPVNSRLGDLDETFRFEAFEADLSATPCQWRKVRGFGGRALFLGSECTKFVRASKCVGVQEDCIYFMHRTYDNPSREYSGPCVDPLGDSGVYNMRNGGITPLLPEAMMAKLRLKRQFLTWFFPADV
;
A
#
# COMPACT_ATOMS: atom_id res chain seq x y z
N MET A 1 60.83 -12.83 3.84
CA MET A 1 59.43 -12.38 3.62
C MET A 1 58.83 -13.23 2.50
N LYS A 2 57.95 -14.19 2.81
CA LYS A 2 57.21 -15.00 1.83
C LYS A 2 55.74 -14.57 1.93
N VAL A 3 55.18 -14.07 0.84
CA VAL A 3 53.78 -13.65 0.74
C VAL A 3 52.91 -14.90 0.54
N SER A 4 52.03 -15.19 1.50
CA SER A 4 51.02 -16.23 1.41
C SER A 4 49.91 -15.79 0.45
N LYS A 5 49.58 -16.65 -0.52
CA LYS A 5 48.43 -16.47 -1.42
C LYS A 5 47.14 -16.56 -0.60
N PHE A 6 46.32 -15.52 -0.65
CA PHE A 6 44.97 -15.56 -0.11
C PHE A 6 44.10 -16.48 -0.96
N TYR A 7 43.40 -17.39 -0.28
CA TYR A 7 42.39 -18.26 -0.85
C TYR A 7 41.20 -17.41 -1.32
N THR A 8 40.88 -17.45 -2.62
CA THR A 8 39.62 -16.92 -3.14
C THR A 8 38.54 -17.98 -2.97
N PRO A 9 37.46 -17.72 -2.21
CA PRO A 9 36.35 -18.65 -2.17
C PRO A 9 35.69 -18.69 -3.56
N LYS A 10 35.41 -19.89 -4.06
CA LYS A 10 34.58 -20.08 -5.25
C LYS A 10 33.20 -19.53 -4.94
N THR A 11 32.83 -18.43 -5.61
CA THR A 11 31.47 -17.88 -5.59
C THR A 11 30.56 -18.95 -6.17
N THR A 12 29.83 -19.64 -5.30
CA THR A 12 28.70 -20.46 -5.74
C THR A 12 27.62 -19.45 -6.10
N GLU A 13 27.29 -19.31 -7.39
CA GLU A 13 26.14 -18.53 -7.83
C GLU A 13 24.93 -19.06 -7.08
N MET A 14 24.46 -18.31 -6.08
CA MET A 14 23.14 -18.58 -5.52
C MET A 14 22.15 -18.36 -6.65
N PRO A 15 21.24 -19.32 -6.93
CA PRO A 15 20.24 -19.12 -7.96
C PRO A 15 19.51 -17.83 -7.58
N TYR A 16 19.57 -16.84 -8.47
CA TYR A 16 18.93 -15.54 -8.26
C TYR A 16 17.46 -15.83 -7.90
N VAL A 17 17.13 -15.69 -6.62
CA VAL A 17 15.74 -15.72 -6.17
C VAL A 17 15.16 -14.43 -6.72
N LYS A 18 14.55 -14.50 -7.90
CA LYS A 18 13.88 -13.37 -8.52
C LYS A 18 12.82 -12.88 -7.53
N CYS A 19 13.02 -11.68 -7.00
CA CYS A 19 12.07 -11.05 -6.08
C CYS A 19 10.70 -11.04 -6.76
N ILE A 20 9.72 -11.75 -6.18
CA ILE A 20 8.37 -11.82 -6.75
C ILE A 20 7.74 -10.42 -6.74
N ALA A 21 8.16 -9.52 -5.84
CA ALA A 21 7.60 -8.17 -5.76
C ALA A 21 7.96 -7.26 -6.95
N ASP A 22 9.03 -7.57 -7.69
CA ASP A 22 9.59 -6.65 -8.67
C ASP A 22 9.19 -7.04 -10.09
N ASP A 23 8.37 -6.20 -10.72
CA ASP A 23 8.41 -6.02 -12.17
C ASP A 23 9.54 -5.00 -12.44
N PRO A 24 10.75 -5.45 -12.83
CA PRO A 24 11.92 -4.58 -12.92
C PRO A 24 11.79 -3.50 -14.01
N GLU A 25 10.79 -3.61 -14.89
CA GLU A 25 10.53 -2.63 -15.94
C GLU A 25 9.55 -1.52 -15.48
N GLN A 26 8.86 -1.70 -14.33
CA GLN A 26 7.92 -0.71 -13.81
C GLN A 26 8.58 0.27 -12.84
N GLN A 27 8.70 1.52 -13.28
CA GLN A 27 9.12 2.64 -12.44
C GLN A 27 8.17 2.84 -11.24
N GLU A 28 8.71 3.18 -10.07
CA GLU A 28 7.89 3.46 -8.89
C GLU A 28 7.33 4.88 -8.88
N VAL A 29 8.03 5.80 -9.53
CA VAL A 29 7.66 7.22 -9.66
C VAL A 29 7.62 7.57 -11.13
N TYR A 30 6.52 8.17 -11.56
CA TYR A 30 6.29 8.65 -12.92
C TYR A 30 6.08 10.16 -12.89
N ASP A 31 6.95 10.91 -13.57
CA ASP A 31 6.77 12.35 -13.76
C ASP A 31 5.97 12.59 -15.05
N MET A 32 4.76 13.14 -14.91
CA MET A 32 3.94 13.45 -16.09
C MET A 32 4.39 14.76 -16.77
N MET A 33 4.32 14.78 -18.10
CA MET A 33 4.60 15.95 -18.94
C MET A 33 3.57 17.06 -18.68
N ASN A 34 3.85 17.87 -17.65
CA ASN A 34 3.43 19.26 -17.40
C ASN A 34 3.93 19.77 -16.02
N HIS A 35 4.71 18.99 -15.26
CA HIS A 35 5.40 19.38 -14.00
C HIS A 35 4.50 19.81 -12.82
N ILE A 36 3.19 19.61 -12.87
CA ILE A 36 2.29 20.00 -11.76
C ILE A 36 2.15 18.86 -10.74
N TYR A 37 2.10 17.61 -11.20
CA TYR A 37 1.95 16.42 -10.36
C TYR A 37 2.96 15.34 -10.74
N SER A 38 3.45 14.62 -9.73
CA SER A 38 4.14 13.34 -9.88
C SER A 38 3.21 12.22 -9.44
N GLU A 39 3.33 11.06 -10.07
CA GLU A 39 2.61 9.84 -9.70
C GLU A 39 3.56 8.83 -9.06
N VAL A 40 3.07 8.11 -8.05
CA VAL A 40 3.81 7.04 -7.38
C VAL A 40 2.94 5.80 -7.23
N VAL A 41 3.55 4.63 -7.39
CA VAL A 41 2.88 3.34 -7.22
C VAL A 41 3.43 2.62 -6.00
N HIS A 42 2.60 2.50 -4.96
CA HIS A 42 2.94 1.72 -3.77
C HIS A 42 2.48 0.28 -3.90
N ARG A 43 3.30 -0.65 -3.44
CA ARG A 43 3.01 -2.09 -3.45
C ARG A 43 2.84 -2.58 -2.03
N TYR A 44 1.71 -3.22 -1.77
CA TYR A 44 1.38 -3.84 -0.49
C TYR A 44 1.23 -5.34 -0.70
N LEU A 45 1.77 -6.13 0.23
CA LEU A 45 1.61 -7.58 0.21
C LEU A 45 0.61 -8.01 1.29
N ALA A 46 -0.21 -8.98 0.96
CA ALA A 46 -1.25 -9.50 1.84
C ALA A 46 -1.33 -11.03 1.73
N GLU A 47 -1.48 -11.71 2.86
CA GLU A 47 -1.73 -13.15 2.89
C GLU A 47 -3.23 -13.42 3.09
N LEU A 48 -3.74 -14.45 2.41
CA LEU A 48 -5.10 -14.93 2.55
C LEU A 48 -5.22 -16.44 2.35
N GLY A 49 -5.21 -17.19 3.44
CA GLY A 49 -5.46 -18.64 3.45
C GLY A 49 -4.42 -19.43 2.63
N GLY A 50 -3.13 -19.13 2.85
CA GLY A 50 -1.98 -19.69 2.15
C GLY A 50 -1.66 -19.01 0.82
N ARG A 51 -2.47 -18.03 0.39
CA ARG A 51 -2.32 -17.35 -0.91
C ARG A 51 -1.75 -15.96 -0.72
N LEU A 52 -0.84 -15.57 -1.60
CA LEU A 52 -0.18 -14.26 -1.57
C LEU A 52 -0.86 -13.32 -2.57
N PHE A 53 -1.16 -12.10 -2.12
CA PHE A 53 -1.71 -11.03 -2.93
C PHE A 53 -0.78 -9.82 -2.93
N MET A 54 -0.70 -9.14 -4.07
CA MET A 54 -0.11 -7.80 -4.19
C MET A 54 -1.21 -6.80 -4.51
N VAL A 55 -1.20 -5.67 -3.81
CA VAL A 55 -2.06 -4.53 -4.12
C VAL A 55 -1.19 -3.34 -4.51
N ARG A 56 -1.45 -2.80 -5.69
CA ARG A 56 -0.86 -1.55 -6.18
C ARG A 56 -1.79 -0.39 -5.85
N ARG A 57 -1.25 0.63 -5.18
CA ARG A 57 -1.92 1.90 -4.91
C ARG A 57 -1.28 2.98 -5.77
N TRP A 58 -2.05 3.53 -6.69
CA TRP A 58 -1.63 4.64 -7.53
C TRP A 58 -2.02 5.94 -6.85
N MET A 59 -1.01 6.76 -6.58
CA MET A 59 -1.17 8.06 -5.96
C MET A 59 -0.57 9.13 -6.84
N ARG A 60 -1.11 10.34 -6.76
CA ARG A 60 -0.52 11.54 -7.32
C ARG A 60 -0.30 12.57 -6.22
N PHE A 61 0.72 13.39 -6.38
CA PHE A 61 1.00 14.49 -5.45
C PHE A 61 1.55 15.69 -6.23
N PRO A 62 1.22 16.93 -5.82
CA PRO A 62 1.77 18.11 -6.47
C PRO A 62 3.29 18.23 -6.24
N VAL A 63 4.05 18.49 -7.31
CA VAL A 63 5.53 18.55 -7.26
C VAL A 63 6.05 19.64 -6.30
N ASN A 64 5.28 20.71 -6.14
CA ASN A 64 5.62 21.85 -5.27
C ASN A 64 4.98 21.77 -3.87
N SER A 65 4.50 20.61 -3.46
CA SER A 65 3.91 20.38 -2.14
C SER A 65 4.71 19.36 -1.34
N ARG A 66 4.59 19.42 -0.01
CA ARG A 66 5.14 18.38 0.85
C ARG A 66 4.33 17.09 0.64
N LEU A 67 5.04 15.98 0.48
CA LEU A 67 4.42 14.65 0.44
C LEU A 67 3.54 14.44 1.67
N GLY A 68 2.31 13.98 1.45
CA GLY A 68 1.29 13.76 2.48
C GLY A 68 0.27 14.90 2.60
N ASP A 69 0.57 16.13 2.17
CA ASP A 69 -0.36 17.25 2.37
C ASP A 69 -1.51 17.23 1.37
N LEU A 70 -1.21 16.93 0.11
CA LEU A 70 -2.14 16.98 -1.03
C LEU A 70 -2.09 15.70 -1.87
N ASP A 71 -1.63 14.61 -1.27
CA ASP A 71 -1.60 13.30 -1.91
C ASP A 71 -3.02 12.86 -2.24
N GLU A 72 -3.23 12.32 -3.43
CA GLU A 72 -4.51 11.78 -3.86
C GLU A 72 -4.30 10.36 -4.38
N THR A 73 -4.96 9.39 -3.74
CA THR A 73 -5.14 8.06 -4.32
C THR A 73 -6.23 8.10 -5.38
N PHE A 74 -5.93 7.60 -6.56
CA PHE A 74 -6.89 7.59 -7.68
C PHE A 74 -7.17 6.20 -8.24
N ARG A 75 -6.38 5.18 -7.89
CA ARG A 75 -6.60 3.81 -8.38
C ARG A 75 -5.95 2.76 -7.48
N PHE A 76 -6.60 1.61 -7.40
CA PHE A 76 -5.98 0.38 -6.95
C PHE A 76 -6.07 -0.73 -7.99
N GLU A 77 -5.09 -1.62 -7.94
CA GLU A 77 -5.12 -2.90 -8.64
C GLU A 77 -4.66 -4.00 -7.69
N ALA A 78 -5.28 -5.17 -7.78
CA ALA A 78 -4.90 -6.31 -6.96
C ALA A 78 -4.54 -7.51 -7.83
N PHE A 79 -3.57 -8.28 -7.36
CA PHE A 79 -3.03 -9.45 -8.03
C PHE A 79 -2.88 -10.59 -7.04
N GLU A 80 -3.18 -11.81 -7.48
CA GLU A 80 -2.88 -13.05 -6.76
C GLU A 80 -1.61 -13.67 -7.36
N ALA A 81 -0.72 -14.16 -6.50
CA ALA A 81 0.49 -14.86 -6.93
C ALA A 81 0.14 -16.27 -7.40
N ASP A 82 0.50 -16.59 -8.64
CA ASP A 82 0.61 -17.96 -9.13
C ASP A 82 2.03 -18.46 -8.86
N LEU A 83 2.19 -19.08 -7.70
CA LEU A 83 3.46 -19.67 -7.25
C LEU A 83 3.77 -21.00 -7.95
N SER A 84 2.82 -21.56 -8.70
CA SER A 84 3.01 -22.81 -9.46
C SER A 84 3.68 -22.58 -10.82
N ALA A 85 3.60 -21.36 -11.34
CA ALA A 85 4.27 -20.96 -12.57
C ALA A 85 5.78 -20.71 -12.32
N THR A 86 6.61 -21.01 -13.33
CA THR A 86 8.04 -20.70 -13.35
C THR A 86 8.37 -19.85 -14.57
N PRO A 87 8.75 -18.56 -14.41
CA PRO A 87 8.79 -17.82 -13.15
C PRO A 87 7.38 -17.59 -12.57
N CYS A 88 7.31 -17.34 -11.26
CA CYS A 88 6.04 -17.00 -10.60
C CYS A 88 5.37 -15.82 -11.31
N GLN A 89 4.04 -15.86 -11.40
CA GLN A 89 3.27 -14.85 -12.14
C GLN A 89 2.26 -14.14 -11.24
N TRP A 90 2.00 -12.87 -11.53
CA TRP A 90 0.92 -12.11 -10.89
C TRP A 90 -0.31 -12.13 -11.76
N ARG A 91 -1.42 -12.65 -11.24
CA ARG A 91 -2.71 -12.69 -11.93
C ARG A 91 -3.63 -11.61 -11.39
N LYS A 92 -4.03 -10.67 -12.23
CA LYS A 92 -4.94 -9.58 -11.84
C LYS A 92 -6.27 -10.15 -11.36
N VAL A 93 -6.71 -9.76 -10.18
CA VAL A 93 -8.01 -10.15 -9.61
C VAL A 93 -8.98 -8.99 -9.64
N ARG A 94 -10.28 -9.29 -9.78
CA ARG A 94 -11.36 -8.30 -9.81
C ARG A 94 -12.10 -8.15 -8.48
N GLY A 95 -11.77 -9.00 -7.50
CA GLY A 95 -12.38 -9.03 -6.18
C GLY A 95 -11.68 -10.04 -5.27
N PHE A 96 -12.15 -10.14 -4.04
CA PHE A 96 -11.55 -10.91 -2.95
C PHE A 96 -12.47 -12.02 -2.42
N GLY A 97 -13.58 -12.31 -3.11
CA GLY A 97 -14.47 -13.43 -2.81
C GLY A 97 -15.17 -13.28 -1.47
N GLY A 98 -15.95 -12.21 -1.31
CA GLY A 98 -16.71 -11.92 -0.08
C GLY A 98 -15.90 -11.29 1.04
N ARG A 99 -14.72 -10.74 0.71
CA ARG A 99 -13.78 -10.13 1.66
C ARG A 99 -13.50 -8.68 1.31
N ALA A 100 -13.07 -7.93 2.30
CA ALA A 100 -12.50 -6.60 2.16
C ALA A 100 -11.02 -6.63 2.56
N LEU A 101 -10.23 -5.73 2.00
CA LEU A 101 -8.84 -5.53 2.38
C LEU A 101 -8.71 -4.22 3.15
N PHE A 102 -8.04 -4.26 4.29
CA PHE A 102 -7.69 -3.08 5.08
C PHE A 102 -6.20 -2.78 4.91
N LEU A 103 -5.88 -1.59 4.44
CA LEU A 103 -4.54 -1.07 4.17
C LEU A 103 -4.22 0.09 5.11
N GLY A 104 -3.14 -0.04 5.87
CA GLY A 104 -2.51 1.03 6.65
C GLY A 104 -1.01 1.05 6.39
N SER A 105 -0.30 1.99 7.02
CA SER A 105 1.17 2.08 6.90
C SER A 105 1.87 0.79 7.34
N GLU A 106 1.42 0.21 8.44
CA GLU A 106 2.04 -0.96 9.08
C GLU A 106 1.20 -2.24 8.98
N CYS A 107 0.07 -2.21 8.27
CA CYS A 107 -0.83 -3.35 8.24
C CYS A 107 -1.54 -3.52 6.91
N THR A 108 -1.56 -4.76 6.43
CA THR A 108 -2.40 -5.19 5.31
C THR A 108 -3.12 -6.46 5.72
N LYS A 109 -4.45 -6.43 5.83
CA LYS A 109 -5.22 -7.58 6.32
C LYS A 109 -6.57 -7.74 5.64
N PHE A 110 -6.88 -8.98 5.25
CA PHE A 110 -8.20 -9.35 4.75
C PHE A 110 -9.18 -9.63 5.89
N VAL A 111 -10.42 -9.17 5.71
CA VAL A 111 -11.53 -9.42 6.63
C VAL A 111 -12.72 -9.93 5.83
N ARG A 112 -13.47 -10.89 6.40
CA ARG A 112 -14.73 -11.34 5.79
C ARG A 112 -15.77 -10.23 5.96
N ALA A 113 -16.26 -9.68 4.86
CA ALA A 113 -17.23 -8.57 4.89
C ALA A 113 -18.50 -8.96 5.65
N SER A 114 -18.95 -10.21 5.50
CA SER A 114 -20.12 -10.76 6.21
C SER A 114 -19.99 -10.79 7.75
N LYS A 115 -18.78 -10.65 8.30
CA LYS A 115 -18.55 -10.63 9.76
C LYS A 115 -18.51 -9.22 10.34
N CYS A 116 -18.54 -8.17 9.51
CA CYS A 116 -18.33 -6.79 9.96
C CYS A 116 -19.44 -5.88 9.42
N VAL A 117 -20.20 -5.27 10.34
CA VAL A 117 -21.25 -4.30 9.98
C VAL A 117 -20.61 -3.11 9.26
N GLY A 118 -21.18 -2.73 8.11
CA GLY A 118 -20.71 -1.59 7.31
C GLY A 118 -19.51 -1.89 6.41
N VAL A 119 -18.98 -3.12 6.41
CA VAL A 119 -17.90 -3.53 5.51
C VAL A 119 -18.47 -4.15 4.25
N GLN A 120 -18.07 -3.62 3.10
CA GLN A 120 -18.48 -4.12 1.79
C GLN A 120 -17.43 -5.08 1.22
N GLU A 121 -17.90 -6.12 0.53
CA GLU A 121 -17.02 -7.03 -0.20
C GLU A 121 -16.33 -6.33 -1.38
N ASP A 122 -15.17 -6.88 -1.78
CA ASP A 122 -14.37 -6.40 -2.90
C ASP A 122 -13.99 -4.91 -2.79
N CYS A 123 -13.88 -4.42 -1.56
CA CYS A 123 -13.47 -3.06 -1.24
C CYS A 123 -12.12 -3.06 -0.53
N ILE A 124 -11.35 -2.00 -0.80
CA ILE A 124 -10.08 -1.71 -0.15
C ILE A 124 -10.29 -0.48 0.73
N TYR A 125 -10.21 -0.66 2.04
CA TYR A 125 -10.26 0.39 3.03
C TYR A 125 -8.83 0.83 3.31
N PHE A 126 -8.49 2.06 3.01
CA PHE A 126 -7.11 2.53 3.08
C PHE A 126 -6.98 3.77 3.94
N MET A 127 -5.92 3.82 4.74
CA MET A 127 -5.53 5.00 5.48
C MET A 127 -4.58 5.86 4.66
N HIS A 128 -4.62 7.15 4.95
CA HIS A 128 -3.63 8.09 4.48
C HIS A 128 -2.23 7.67 4.92
N ARG A 129 -1.27 7.83 4.02
CA ARG A 129 0.10 7.45 4.28
C ARG A 129 0.84 8.64 4.88
N THR A 130 1.14 8.57 6.17
CA THR A 130 2.08 9.51 6.79
C THR A 130 3.51 9.10 6.45
N TYR A 131 4.19 9.85 5.57
CA TYR A 131 5.62 9.65 5.29
C TYR A 131 6.50 10.09 6.46
N ASP A 132 6.01 11.04 7.25
CA ASP A 132 6.75 11.62 8.36
C ASP A 132 6.37 10.96 9.68
N ASN A 133 7.41 10.59 10.44
CA ASN A 133 7.27 10.17 11.82
C ASN A 133 6.77 11.36 12.67
N PRO A 134 5.57 11.31 13.27
CA PRO A 134 5.05 12.41 14.10
C PRO A 134 5.89 12.68 15.36
N SER A 135 6.84 11.80 15.71
CA SER A 135 7.76 11.98 16.84
C SER A 135 9.06 12.73 16.51
N ARG A 136 9.32 13.07 15.23
CA ARG A 136 10.37 14.05 14.92
C ARG A 136 9.76 15.42 15.02
N GLU A 137 10.27 16.22 15.96
CA GLU A 137 9.99 17.64 16.15
C GLU A 137 10.26 18.42 14.85
N TYR A 138 9.33 18.36 13.91
CA TYR A 138 9.30 19.22 12.74
C TYR A 138 8.28 20.31 13.05
N SER A 139 8.78 21.52 13.27
CA SER A 139 8.01 22.76 13.48
C SER A 139 7.32 23.25 12.20
N GLY A 140 6.69 22.34 11.45
CA GLY A 140 5.81 22.61 10.31
C GLY A 140 4.36 22.22 10.63
N PRO A 141 3.38 22.60 9.78
CA PRO A 141 2.03 22.09 9.92
C PRO A 141 2.07 20.55 9.93
N CYS A 142 1.35 19.97 10.89
CA CYS A 142 1.18 18.52 10.98
C CYS A 142 0.43 18.07 9.71
N VAL A 143 0.98 17.06 9.02
CA VAL A 143 0.29 16.40 7.89
C VAL A 143 -1.11 15.98 8.35
N ASP A 144 -2.13 16.15 7.50
CA ASP A 144 -3.50 15.74 7.83
C ASP A 144 -3.48 14.24 8.20
N PRO A 145 -3.77 13.87 9.47
CA PRO A 145 -3.69 12.48 9.91
C PRO A 145 -4.68 11.57 9.18
N LEU A 146 -5.70 12.15 8.53
CA LEU A 146 -6.69 11.44 7.74
C LEU A 146 -6.46 11.58 6.24
N GLY A 147 -5.68 12.57 5.80
CA GLY A 147 -5.41 12.98 4.41
C GLY A 147 -6.41 12.42 3.38
N ASP A 148 -5.92 11.52 2.54
CA ASP A 148 -6.67 10.87 1.45
C ASP A 148 -7.35 9.55 1.83
N SER A 149 -7.50 9.23 3.12
CA SER A 149 -8.10 7.97 3.58
C SER A 149 -9.48 7.73 2.96
N GLY A 150 -9.72 6.51 2.50
CA GLY A 150 -10.93 6.20 1.76
C GLY A 150 -11.28 4.73 1.67
N VAL A 151 -12.34 4.49 0.90
CA VAL A 151 -12.79 3.16 0.50
C VAL A 151 -12.81 3.10 -1.02
N TYR A 152 -11.97 2.25 -1.59
CA TYR A 152 -11.95 1.95 -3.02
C TYR A 152 -12.78 0.70 -3.30
N ASN A 153 -13.79 0.83 -4.15
CA ASN A 153 -14.60 -0.29 -4.58
C ASN A 153 -14.01 -0.88 -5.86
N MET A 154 -13.53 -2.13 -5.81
CA MET A 154 -12.87 -2.76 -6.96
C MET A 154 -13.80 -3.08 -8.13
N ARG A 155 -15.11 -3.18 -7.88
CA ARG A 155 -16.09 -3.53 -8.91
C ARG A 155 -16.35 -2.38 -9.87
N ASN A 156 -16.40 -1.15 -9.35
CA ASN A 156 -16.69 0.05 -10.15
C ASN A 156 -15.51 1.04 -10.23
N GLY A 157 -14.44 0.85 -9.45
CA GLY A 157 -13.27 1.72 -9.41
C GLY A 157 -13.47 3.04 -8.67
N GLY A 158 -14.60 3.21 -7.97
CA GLY A 158 -14.93 4.44 -7.25
C GLY A 158 -14.22 4.52 -5.89
N ILE A 159 -13.83 5.75 -5.51
CA ILE A 159 -13.31 6.07 -4.18
C ILE A 159 -14.35 6.89 -3.44
N THR A 160 -14.61 6.52 -2.19
CA THR A 160 -15.47 7.27 -1.27
C THR A 160 -14.70 7.61 0.01
N PRO A 161 -15.06 8.69 0.71
CA PRO A 161 -14.45 9.02 2.00
C PRO A 161 -14.58 7.88 2.99
N LEU A 162 -13.56 7.67 3.84
CA LEU A 162 -13.58 6.57 4.81
C LEU A 162 -14.71 6.69 5.83
N LEU A 163 -15.03 7.92 6.23
CA LEU A 163 -16.06 8.28 7.20
C LEU A 163 -16.86 9.48 6.68
N PRO A 164 -18.07 9.74 7.22
CA PRO A 164 -18.82 10.95 6.88
C PRO A 164 -18.00 12.22 7.14
N GLU A 165 -18.14 13.23 6.27
CA GLU A 165 -17.31 14.44 6.30
C GLU A 165 -17.36 15.17 7.65
N ALA A 166 -18.53 15.24 8.29
CA ALA A 166 -18.68 15.84 9.61
C ALA A 166 -17.84 15.13 10.70
N MET A 167 -17.62 13.81 10.55
CA MET A 167 -16.77 13.04 11.46
C MET A 167 -15.29 13.21 11.10
N MET A 168 -14.95 13.18 9.82
CA MET A 168 -13.59 13.47 9.34
C MET A 168 -13.12 14.85 9.81
N ALA A 169 -13.94 15.88 9.64
CA ALA A 169 -13.65 17.25 10.11
C ALA A 169 -13.38 17.31 11.62
N LYS A 170 -14.18 16.60 12.44
CA LYS A 170 -13.97 16.52 13.89
C LYS A 170 -12.65 15.83 14.25
N LEU A 171 -12.31 14.74 13.57
CA LEU A 171 -11.07 13.98 13.79
C LEU A 171 -9.85 14.83 13.40
N ARG A 172 -9.92 15.56 12.28
CA ARG A 172 -8.89 16.52 11.84
C ARG A 172 -8.66 17.63 12.88
N LEU A 173 -9.73 18.26 13.36
CA LEU A 173 -9.65 19.31 14.40
C LEU A 173 -8.98 18.81 15.68
N LYS A 174 -9.19 17.54 16.03
CA LYS A 174 -8.60 16.91 17.22
C LYS A 174 -7.22 16.29 16.98
N ARG A 175 -6.70 16.36 15.75
CA ARG A 175 -5.43 15.71 15.34
C ARG A 175 -5.36 14.23 15.73
N GLN A 176 -6.45 13.50 15.52
CA GLN A 176 -6.50 12.07 15.82
C GLN A 176 -6.00 11.24 14.64
N PHE A 177 -5.07 10.33 14.92
CA PHE A 177 -4.55 9.35 13.97
C PHE A 177 -5.39 8.09 14.03
N LEU A 178 -5.92 7.66 12.89
CA LEU A 178 -6.63 6.39 12.80
C LEU A 178 -5.63 5.27 12.53
N THR A 179 -5.89 4.11 13.12
CA THR A 179 -5.19 2.87 12.78
C THR A 179 -6.19 1.74 12.71
N TRP A 180 -5.86 0.70 11.96
CA TRP A 180 -6.68 -0.49 11.90
C TRP A 180 -6.41 -1.36 13.13
N PHE A 181 -7.48 -1.66 13.87
CA PHE A 181 -7.45 -2.64 14.94
C PHE A 181 -8.19 -3.90 14.49
N PHE A 182 -7.51 -5.04 14.59
CA PHE A 182 -8.10 -6.34 14.29
C PHE A 182 -8.08 -7.17 15.57
N PRO A 183 -9.25 -7.49 16.15
CA PRO A 183 -9.29 -8.39 17.29
C PRO A 183 -8.68 -9.75 16.91
N ALA A 184 -8.06 -10.41 17.88
CA ALA A 184 -7.63 -11.79 17.71
C ALA A 184 -8.85 -12.68 17.44
N ASP A 185 -8.69 -13.70 16.60
CA ASP A 185 -9.70 -14.73 16.44
C ASP A 185 -9.81 -15.48 17.80
N VAL A 186 -10.94 -15.31 18.49
CA VAL A 186 -11.30 -16.06 19.72
C VAL A 186 -11.95 -17.38 19.34
#